data_AF-A0A6C0GGX4-F1
#
_entry.id   AF-A0A6C0GGX4-F1
#
_cell.length_a   1.000
_cell.length_b   1.000
_cell.length_c   1.000
_cell.angle_alpha   90.00
_cell.angle_beta   90.00
_cell.angle_gamma   90.00
#
_symmetry.space_group_name_H-M   'P 1'
#
loop_
_entity.id
_entity.type
_entity.pdbx_description
1 polymer ?
#
loop_
_entity_poly.entity_id
_entity_poly.type
_entity_poly.pdbx_seq_one_letter_code
_entity_poly.pdbx_strand_id
1 'polypeptide(L)'
;MKIGKLPSQSEKVENRLKILLAQLTYHIELLEEIVYQKFQVYNPTYLVDNLRSIPGIGAKMATVLIIVAKGFGTFTNHRQVISYIGLVPCIYQSGSSSKGKRQICKMGTSRIRSLLYMCALKASIRLAKPSVIDFMQKENQ
;
A
#
# COMPACT_ATOMS: atom_id res chain seq x y z
N MET A 1 4.33 -20.14 23.41
CA MET A 1 5.42 -21.03 22.98
C MET A 1 6.67 -20.18 22.76
N LYS A 2 7.56 -20.11 23.76
CA LYS A 2 8.82 -19.35 23.65
C LYS A 2 9.78 -20.17 22.78
N ILE A 3 10.14 -19.67 21.61
CA ILE A 3 11.14 -20.30 20.75
C ILE A 3 12.47 -20.22 21.51
N GLY A 4 12.93 -21.34 22.05
CA GLY A 4 14.24 -21.44 22.68
C GLY A 4 15.33 -20.98 21.71
N LYS A 5 16.36 -20.28 22.21
CA LYS A 5 17.50 -19.87 21.38
C LYS A 5 18.04 -21.11 20.67
N LEU A 6 17.99 -21.09 19.33
CA LEU A 6 18.59 -22.16 18.52
C LEU A 6 20.07 -22.31 18.90
N PRO A 7 20.59 -23.54 18.94
CA PRO A 7 21.98 -23.80 19.32
C PRO A 7 22.88 -22.94 18.44
N SER A 8 23.81 -22.24 19.11
CA SER A 8 24.79 -21.29 18.57
C SER A 8 25.03 -21.51 17.07
N GLN A 9 24.55 -20.57 16.26
CA GLN A 9 24.76 -20.60 14.82
C GLN A 9 26.25 -20.81 14.58
N SER A 10 26.63 -21.88 13.88
CA SER A 10 28.00 -21.97 13.38
C SER A 10 28.29 -20.70 12.57
N GLU A 11 29.37 -20.00 12.85
CA GLU A 11 29.74 -18.71 12.22
C GLU A 11 29.59 -18.75 10.68
N LYS A 12 29.85 -19.91 10.09
CA LYS A 12 29.65 -20.22 8.67
C LYS A 12 28.20 -20.05 8.19
N VAL A 13 27.22 -20.49 8.97
CA VAL A 13 25.78 -20.39 8.64
C VAL A 13 25.32 -18.93 8.71
N GLU A 14 25.70 -18.18 9.75
CA GLU A 14 25.40 -16.75 9.83
C GLU A 14 25.99 -15.96 8.66
N ASN A 15 27.25 -16.22 8.33
CA ASN A 15 27.91 -15.59 7.19
C ASN A 15 27.22 -15.95 5.88
N ARG A 16 26.78 -17.20 5.70
CA ARG A 16 26.03 -17.60 4.51
C ARG A 16 24.66 -16.91 4.44
N LEU A 17 23.94 -16.80 5.55
CA LEU A 17 22.65 -16.10 5.61
C LEU A 17 22.80 -14.61 5.29
N LYS A 18 23.84 -13.95 5.78
CA LYS A 18 24.14 -12.54 5.45
C LYS A 18 24.40 -12.35 3.95
N ILE A 19 25.18 -13.25 3.34
CA ILE A 19 25.43 -13.23 1.89
C ILE A 19 24.13 -13.40 1.11
N LEU A 20 23.29 -14.36 1.50
CA LEU A 20 22.00 -14.60 0.84
C LEU A 20 21.05 -13.41 0.97
N LEU A 21 21.00 -12.77 2.14
CA LEU A 21 20.23 -11.54 2.34
C LEU A 21 20.72 -10.43 1.42
N ALA A 22 22.03 -10.22 1.33
CA ALA A 22 22.61 -9.20 0.45
C ALA A 22 22.29 -9.46 -1.04
N GLN A 23 22.30 -10.73 -1.46
CA GLN A 23 21.92 -11.11 -2.82
C GLN A 23 20.44 -10.84 -3.09
N LEU A 24 19.56 -11.23 -2.16
CA LEU A 24 18.13 -10.98 -2.31
C LEU A 24 17.80 -9.49 -2.32
N THR A 25 18.45 -8.68 -1.49
CA THR A 25 18.27 -7.22 -1.50
C THR A 25 18.72 -6.62 -2.83
N TYR A 26 19.87 -7.05 -3.36
CA TYR A 26 20.33 -6.61 -4.66
C TYR A 26 19.33 -6.94 -5.79
N HIS A 27 18.80 -8.16 -5.79
CA HIS A 27 17.80 -8.55 -6.79
C HIS A 27 16.48 -7.78 -6.65
N ILE A 28 16.07 -7.45 -5.43
CA ILE A 28 14.88 -6.60 -5.20
C ILE A 28 15.11 -5.22 -5.80
N GLU A 29 16.25 -4.58 -5.51
CA GLU A 29 16.58 -3.25 -6.03
C GLU A 29 16.66 -3.24 -7.56
N LEU A 30 17.31 -4.24 -8.16
CA LEU A 30 17.40 -4.40 -9.61
C LEU A 30 16.01 -4.54 -10.25
N LEU A 31 15.11 -5.31 -9.64
CA LEU A 31 13.74 -5.45 -10.13
C LEU A 31 12.92 -4.17 -9.96
N GLU A 32 13.09 -3.43 -8.85
CA GLU A 32 12.47 -2.12 -8.66
C GLU A 32 12.90 -1.14 -9.76
N GLU A 33 14.18 -1.11 -10.10
CA GLU A 33 14.73 -0.26 -11.17
C GLU A 33 14.12 -0.62 -12.53
N ILE A 34 14.09 -1.90 -12.90
CA ILE A 34 13.49 -2.36 -14.16
C ILE A 34 12.01 -1.98 -14.25
N VAL A 35 11.26 -2.15 -13.16
CA VAL A 35 9.85 -1.74 -13.10
C VAL A 35 9.71 -0.24 -13.29
N TYR A 36 10.58 0.56 -12.67
CA TYR A 36 10.54 2.01 -12.78
C TYR A 36 10.86 2.51 -14.19
N GLN A 37 11.87 1.92 -14.84
CA GLN A 37 12.22 2.22 -16.23
C GLN A 37 11.06 1.90 -17.17
N LYS A 38 10.47 0.70 -17.06
CA LYS A 38 9.28 0.35 -17.86
C LYS A 38 8.11 1.26 -17.57
N PHE A 39 7.88 1.60 -16.31
CA PHE A 39 6.79 2.47 -15.91
C PHE A 39 6.85 3.83 -16.61
N GLN A 40 8.04 4.46 -16.67
CA GLN A 40 8.26 5.74 -17.34
C GLN A 40 8.00 5.69 -18.85
N VAL A 41 8.27 4.56 -19.51
CA VAL A 41 8.00 4.39 -20.95
C VAL A 41 6.49 4.37 -21.25
N TYR A 42 5.70 3.72 -20.40
CA TYR A 42 4.27 3.51 -20.67
C TYR A 42 3.34 4.57 -20.09
N ASN A 43 3.81 5.38 -19.12
CA ASN A 43 2.95 6.33 -18.41
C ASN A 43 3.56 7.72 -18.45
N PRO A 44 2.75 8.75 -18.71
CA PRO A 44 3.25 10.11 -18.73
C PRO A 44 3.62 10.61 -17.32
N THR A 45 4.72 11.34 -17.22
CA THR A 45 5.32 11.81 -15.96
C THR A 45 4.35 12.63 -15.09
N TYR A 46 3.48 13.44 -15.73
CA TYR A 46 2.53 14.29 -15.01
C TYR A 46 1.57 13.52 -14.09
N LEU A 47 1.28 12.25 -14.38
CA LEU A 47 0.42 11.43 -13.51
C LEU A 47 1.07 11.20 -12.14
N VAL A 48 2.38 10.95 -12.13
CA VAL A 48 3.14 10.76 -10.89
C VAL A 48 3.17 12.08 -10.12
N ASP A 49 3.43 13.18 -10.79
CA ASP A 49 3.52 14.51 -10.14
C ASP A 49 2.18 14.94 -9.55
N ASN A 50 1.09 14.72 -10.29
CA ASN A 50 -0.26 14.98 -9.80
C ASN A 50 -0.58 14.16 -8.54
N LEU A 51 -0.22 12.88 -8.51
CA LEU A 51 -0.43 12.05 -7.31
C LEU A 51 0.49 12.45 -6.15
N ARG A 52 1.74 12.83 -6.43
CA ARG A 52 2.70 13.29 -5.41
C ARG A 52 2.33 14.64 -4.80
N SER A 53 1.53 15.44 -5.48
CA SER A 53 0.99 16.68 -4.93
C SER A 53 0.07 16.43 -3.72
N ILE A 54 -0.49 15.23 -3.61
CA ILE A 54 -1.36 14.83 -2.50
C ILE A 54 -0.49 14.55 -1.26
N PRO A 55 -0.73 15.23 -0.13
CA PRO A 55 -0.02 14.97 1.12
C PRO A 55 -0.11 13.49 1.50
N GLY A 56 1.02 12.90 1.89
CA GLY A 56 1.09 11.49 2.28
C GLY A 56 1.31 10.50 1.14
N ILE A 57 1.21 10.93 -0.13
CA ILE A 57 1.55 10.09 -1.29
C ILE A 57 2.99 10.37 -1.74
N GLY A 58 3.84 9.35 -1.67
CA GLY A 58 5.21 9.37 -2.20
C GLY A 58 5.31 8.79 -3.62
N ALA A 59 6.51 8.90 -4.23
CA ALA A 59 6.75 8.43 -5.60
C ALA A 59 6.41 6.94 -5.80
N LYS A 60 6.90 6.05 -4.92
CA LYS A 60 6.60 4.61 -5.00
C LYS A 60 5.09 4.33 -4.94
N MET A 61 4.36 5.03 -4.07
CA MET A 61 2.91 4.84 -3.95
C MET A 61 2.16 5.39 -5.17
N ALA A 62 2.57 6.54 -5.70
CA ALA A 62 2.02 7.09 -6.94
C ALA A 62 2.18 6.09 -8.10
N THR A 63 3.37 5.51 -8.28
CA THR A 63 3.63 4.47 -9.28
C THR A 63 2.72 3.25 -9.08
N VAL A 64 2.60 2.73 -7.86
CA VAL A 64 1.73 1.58 -7.56
C VAL A 64 0.26 1.91 -7.88
N LEU A 65 -0.22 3.10 -7.52
CA LEU A 65 -1.60 3.51 -7.83
C LEU A 65 -1.86 3.57 -9.33
N ILE A 66 -0.94 4.16 -10.09
CA ILE A 66 -1.05 4.28 -11.55
C ILE A 66 -1.07 2.89 -12.19
N ILE A 67 -0.18 1.98 -11.76
CA ILE A 67 -0.15 0.60 -12.27
C ILE A 67 -1.44 -0.14 -11.95
N VAL A 68 -1.90 -0.09 -10.69
CA VAL A 68 -3.12 -0.78 -10.26
C VAL A 68 -4.36 -0.21 -10.96
N ALA A 69 -4.42 1.10 -11.14
CA ALA A 69 -5.47 1.79 -11.87
C ALA A 69 -5.28 1.78 -13.40
N LYS A 70 -4.30 1.03 -13.93
CA LYS A 70 -4.01 0.93 -15.38
C LYS A 70 -3.92 2.29 -16.07
N GLY A 71 -3.17 3.21 -15.48
CA GLY A 71 -3.02 4.58 -15.99
C GLY A 71 -4.28 5.43 -15.91
N PHE A 72 -5.31 4.99 -15.17
CA PHE A 72 -6.65 5.55 -15.12
C PHE A 72 -7.44 5.52 -16.44
N GLY A 73 -6.86 4.95 -17.52
CA GLY A 73 -7.46 4.98 -18.86
C GLY A 73 -8.68 4.08 -19.04
N THR A 74 -8.86 3.05 -18.19
CA THR A 74 -9.95 2.08 -18.32
C THR A 74 -11.21 2.44 -17.54
N PHE A 75 -11.19 3.53 -16.77
CA PHE A 75 -12.28 3.90 -15.87
C PHE A 75 -12.98 5.14 -16.39
N THR A 76 -14.31 5.14 -16.42
CA THR A 76 -15.09 6.31 -16.86
C THR A 76 -15.29 7.33 -15.75
N ASN A 77 -15.17 6.91 -14.48
CA ASN A 77 -15.42 7.75 -13.32
C ASN A 77 -14.51 7.34 -12.15
N HIS A 78 -14.08 8.32 -11.34
CA HIS A 78 -13.31 8.10 -10.10
C HIS A 78 -13.99 7.07 -9.16
N ARG A 79 -15.33 7.03 -9.11
CA ARG A 79 -16.06 6.05 -8.28
C ARG A 79 -15.73 4.61 -8.64
N GLN A 80 -15.49 4.31 -9.92
CA GLN A 80 -15.13 2.97 -10.37
C GLN A 80 -13.73 2.59 -9.89
N VAL A 81 -12.78 3.52 -9.91
CA VAL A 81 -11.42 3.32 -9.39
C VAL A 81 -11.48 3.01 -7.89
N ILE A 82 -12.22 3.82 -7.12
CA ILE A 82 -12.36 3.66 -5.66
C ILE A 82 -13.03 2.32 -5.32
N SER A 83 -14.03 1.90 -6.12
CA SER A 83 -14.68 0.60 -6.00
C SER A 83 -13.73 -0.55 -6.32
N TYR A 84 -12.96 -0.43 -7.41
CA TYR A 84 -11.96 -1.42 -7.83
C TYR A 84 -10.85 -1.64 -6.79
N ILE A 85 -10.40 -0.56 -6.15
CA ILE A 85 -9.41 -0.60 -5.05
C ILE A 85 -10.03 -1.15 -3.75
N GLY A 86 -11.36 -1.15 -3.63
CA GLY A 86 -12.07 -1.67 -2.46
C GLY A 86 -12.12 -0.69 -1.29
N LEU A 87 -12.27 0.61 -1.55
CA LEU A 87 -12.44 1.63 -0.49
C LEU A 87 -13.90 2.02 -0.23
N VAL A 88 -14.83 1.56 -1.07
CA VAL A 88 -16.26 1.83 -0.95
C VAL A 88 -16.91 0.83 0.02
N PRO A 89 -17.94 1.21 0.80
CA PRO A 89 -18.77 0.24 1.53
C PRO A 89 -19.53 -0.68 0.57
N CYS A 90 -19.56 -1.97 0.87
CA CYS A 90 -20.34 -2.97 0.15
C CYS A 90 -21.76 -3.03 0.73
N ILE A 91 -22.75 -2.79 -0.13
CA ILE A 91 -24.17 -2.89 0.20
C ILE A 91 -24.69 -4.20 -0.42
N TYR A 92 -25.02 -5.17 0.42
CA TYR A 92 -25.66 -6.41 -0.03
C TYR A 92 -27.18 -6.22 0.01
N GLN A 93 -27.84 -6.25 -1.15
CA GLN A 93 -29.30 -6.17 -1.29
C GLN A 93 -29.83 -7.44 -1.98
N SER A 94 -29.70 -8.58 -1.32
CA SER A 94 -30.23 -9.86 -1.79
C SER A 94 -31.51 -10.23 -1.05
N GLY A 95 -32.53 -9.36 -1.07
CA GLY A 95 -33.86 -9.64 -0.51
C GLY A 95 -33.93 -9.75 1.03
N SER A 96 -35.01 -9.21 1.60
CA SER A 96 -35.52 -9.37 2.98
C SER A 96 -34.65 -9.06 4.22
N SER A 97 -33.34 -8.82 4.13
CA SER A 97 -32.55 -8.37 5.31
C SER A 97 -31.53 -7.28 4.99
N SER A 98 -31.98 -6.01 5.09
CA SER A 98 -31.15 -4.80 4.95
C SER A 98 -30.58 -4.30 6.30
N LYS A 99 -30.40 -5.20 7.29
CA LYS A 99 -29.91 -4.87 8.65
C LYS A 99 -28.47 -5.33 8.94
N GLY A 100 -27.71 -5.74 7.94
CA GLY A 100 -26.29 -6.07 8.09
C GLY A 100 -25.42 -4.82 8.27
N LYS A 101 -24.39 -4.90 9.13
CA LYS A 101 -23.36 -3.83 9.24
C LYS A 101 -22.72 -3.61 7.87
N ARG A 102 -22.73 -2.37 7.37
CA ARG A 102 -22.05 -2.00 6.13
C ARG A 102 -20.54 -2.18 6.32
N GLN A 103 -19.94 -3.12 5.61
CA GLN A 103 -18.50 -3.37 5.64
C GLN A 103 -17.83 -2.78 4.40
N ILE A 104 -16.54 -2.46 4.49
CA ILE A 104 -15.75 -2.05 3.34
C ILE A 104 -15.69 -3.22 2.33
N CYS A 105 -15.87 -2.91 1.04
CA CYS A 105 -15.69 -3.88 -0.02
C CYS A 105 -14.27 -4.42 -0.02
N LYS A 106 -14.10 -5.73 0.15
CA LYS A 106 -12.80 -6.40 0.06
C LYS A 106 -12.42 -6.73 -1.39
N MET A 107 -12.81 -5.86 -2.33
CA MET A 107 -12.39 -5.95 -3.72
C MET A 107 -10.95 -5.46 -3.86
N GLY A 108 -10.20 -6.01 -4.81
CA GLY A 108 -8.78 -5.71 -4.97
C GLY A 108 -7.90 -6.28 -3.86
N THR A 109 -6.65 -5.82 -3.78
CA THR A 109 -5.67 -6.36 -2.82
C THR A 109 -5.83 -5.74 -1.43
N SER A 110 -5.63 -6.51 -0.37
CA SER A 110 -5.59 -5.95 1.00
C SER A 110 -4.42 -4.98 1.19
N ARG A 111 -3.31 -5.25 0.51
CA ARG A 111 -2.07 -4.46 0.59
C ARG A 111 -2.26 -3.02 0.15
N ILE A 112 -2.97 -2.76 -0.95
CA ILE A 112 -3.18 -1.38 -1.41
C ILE A 112 -4.03 -0.58 -0.41
N ARG A 113 -5.02 -1.20 0.23
CA ARG A 113 -5.84 -0.57 1.26
C ARG A 113 -5.01 -0.19 2.49
N SER A 114 -4.13 -1.09 2.94
CA SER A 114 -3.19 -0.81 4.04
C SER A 114 -2.23 0.32 3.69
N LEU A 115 -1.68 0.33 2.48
CA LEU A 115 -0.79 1.41 2.02
C LEU A 115 -1.51 2.76 1.96
N LEU A 116 -2.72 2.80 1.40
CA LEU A 116 -3.52 4.01 1.32
C LEU A 116 -3.95 4.52 2.69
N TYR A 117 -4.26 3.61 3.62
CA TYR A 117 -4.48 3.98 5.03
C TYR A 117 -3.24 4.66 5.61
N MET A 118 -2.05 4.06 5.47
CA MET A 118 -0.80 4.68 5.94
C MET A 118 -0.51 6.02 5.26
N CYS A 119 -0.80 6.17 3.97
CA CYS A 119 -0.70 7.45 3.27
C CYS A 119 -1.65 8.50 3.87
N ALA A 120 -2.91 8.15 4.14
CA ALA A 120 -3.87 9.04 4.78
C ALA A 120 -3.43 9.45 6.19
N LEU A 121 -2.87 8.52 6.97
CA LEU A 121 -2.29 8.81 8.29
C LEU A 121 -1.12 9.80 8.20
N LYS A 122 -0.21 9.61 7.24
CA LYS A 122 0.89 10.56 7.03
C LYS A 122 0.39 11.93 6.57
N ALA A 123 -0.64 11.95 5.74
CA ALA A 123 -1.30 13.17 5.30
C ALA A 123 -1.90 13.94 6.49
N SER A 124 -2.61 13.27 7.40
CA SER A 124 -3.27 13.92 8.54
C SER A 124 -2.28 14.52 9.54
N ILE A 125 -1.14 13.84 9.76
CA ILE A 125 -0.04 14.37 10.58
C ILE A 125 0.55 15.62 9.91
N ARG A 126 0.87 15.54 8.61
CA ARG A 126 1.47 16.67 7.87
C ARG A 126 0.54 17.88 7.79
N LEU A 127 -0.77 17.65 7.69
CA LEU A 127 -1.79 18.70 7.66
C LEU A 127 -2.24 19.14 9.07
N ALA A 128 -1.53 18.70 10.12
CA ALA A 128 -1.70 19.10 11.52
C ALA A 128 -3.16 19.08 12.01
N LYS A 129 -3.93 18.04 11.65
CA LYS A 129 -5.28 17.85 12.22
C LYS A 129 -5.13 17.26 13.63
N PRO A 130 -5.35 18.03 14.71
CA PRO A 130 -4.99 17.62 16.07
C PRO A 130 -5.74 16.36 16.50
N SER A 131 -7.02 16.25 16.12
CA SER A 131 -7.90 15.13 16.45
C SER A 131 -7.42 13.75 15.97
N VAL A 132 -6.64 13.69 14.89
CA VAL A 132 -6.10 12.41 14.38
C VAL A 132 -4.84 12.00 15.14
N ILE A 133 -4.03 12.97 15.53
CA ILE A 133 -2.82 12.74 16.35
C ILE A 133 -3.25 12.18 17.72
N ASP A 134 -4.29 12.77 18.32
CA ASP A 134 -4.85 12.33 19.60
C ASP A 134 -5.42 10.90 19.52
N PHE A 135 -6.06 10.54 18.39
CA PHE A 135 -6.53 9.18 18.15
C PHE A 135 -5.36 8.17 18.07
N MET A 136 -4.28 8.52 17.37
CA MET A 136 -3.10 7.65 17.23
C MET A 136 -2.37 7.42 18.55
N GLN A 137 -2.35 8.42 19.43
CA GLN A 137 -1.75 8.31 20.75
C GLN A 137 -2.56 7.38 21.67
N LYS A 138 -3.90 7.34 21.49
CA LYS A 138 -4.79 6.43 22.23
C LYS A 138 -4.72 4.97 21.77
N GLU A 139 -4.42 4.70 20.50
CA GLU A 139 -4.35 3.32 19.97
C GLU A 139 -3.05 2.58 20.32
N ASN A 140 -2.02 3.30 20.80
CA ASN A 140 -0.71 2.75 21.20
C ASN A 140 -0.52 2.65 22.74
N GLN A 141 -1.58 2.84 23.52
CA GLN A 141 -1.65 2.57 24.98
C GLN A 141 -2.50 1.33 25.24
#